data_AF-A0A5D2UI18-F1
#
_entry.id   AF-A0A5D2UI18-F1
#
_cell.length_a   1.000
_cell.length_b   1.000
_cell.length_c   1.000
_cell.angle_alpha   90.00
_cell.angle_beta   90.00
_cell.angle_gamma   90.00
#
_symmetry.space_group_name_H-M   'P 1'
#
loop_
_entity.id
_entity.type
_entity.pdbx_description
1 polymer ?
#
loop_
_entity_poly.entity_id
_entity_poly.type
_entity_poly.pdbx_seq_one_letter_code
_entity_poly.pdbx_strand_id
1 'polypeptide(L)'
;MTELFSKKGNDKTFDNFIPKSESDFMEYAELFSHKLCPYKKSYHYIALLKVMMRLSLTSLKAVDVKDFASLVTTILARSVKYFSFL
;
A
#
# COMPACT_ATOMS: atom_id res chain seq x y z
N MET A 1 -28.77 0.21 20.69
CA MET A 1 -29.04 1.25 19.68
C MET A 1 -27.72 1.88 19.30
N THR A 2 -27.04 1.30 18.30
CA THR A 2 -26.01 1.97 17.50
C THR A 2 -26.13 1.38 16.09
N GLU A 3 -27.22 1.75 15.42
CA GLU A 3 -27.35 1.61 13.97
C GLU A 3 -26.60 2.79 13.34
N LEU A 4 -25.36 2.57 12.94
CA LEU A 4 -24.56 3.45 12.10
C LEU A 4 -23.37 2.57 11.71
N PHE A 5 -23.45 1.68 10.71
CA PHE A 5 -23.40 2.01 9.30
C PHE A 5 -24.16 0.96 8.49
N SER A 6 -25.44 1.23 8.23
CA SER A 6 -26.13 0.61 7.11
C SER A 6 -25.53 1.13 5.81
N LYS A 7 -24.71 0.32 5.13
CA LYS A 7 -24.58 0.42 3.67
C LYS A 7 -24.38 -0.95 3.03
N LYS A 8 -25.47 -1.71 2.98
CA LYS A 8 -25.61 -2.82 2.02
C LYS A 8 -25.77 -2.20 0.63
N GLY A 9 -24.77 -2.37 -0.23
CA GLY A 9 -24.84 -1.91 -1.62
C GLY A 9 -23.51 -2.04 -2.35
N ASN A 10 -23.13 -3.29 -2.68
CA ASN A 10 -21.85 -3.71 -3.30
C ASN A 10 -20.67 -3.67 -2.32
N ASP A 11 -20.12 -4.85 -2.00
CA ASP A 11 -18.81 -4.95 -1.35
C ASP A 11 -17.78 -4.42 -2.34
N LYS A 12 -17.19 -3.27 -2.02
CA LYS A 12 -16.09 -2.71 -2.79
C LYS A 12 -14.94 -3.71 -2.78
N THR A 13 -14.53 -4.14 -3.96
CA THR A 13 -13.38 -5.00 -4.18
C THR A 13 -12.33 -4.24 -4.97
N PHE A 14 -11.08 -4.71 -4.93
CA PHE A 14 -10.01 -4.16 -5.76
C PHE A 14 -10.40 -4.06 -7.24
N ASP A 15 -11.20 -5.02 -7.73
CA ASP A 15 -11.55 -5.15 -9.15
C ASP A 15 -12.72 -4.23 -9.57
N ASN A 16 -13.53 -3.73 -8.63
CA ASN A 16 -14.71 -2.91 -8.91
C ASN A 16 -14.63 -1.47 -8.36
N PHE A 17 -13.59 -1.14 -7.60
CA PHE A 17 -13.45 0.15 -6.94
C PHE A 17 -12.65 1.14 -7.79
N ILE A 18 -13.26 2.28 -8.12
CA ILE A 18 -12.62 3.38 -8.86
C ILE A 18 -12.39 4.54 -7.87
N PRO A 19 -11.14 4.78 -7.41
CA PRO A 19 -10.85 5.83 -6.44
C PRO A 19 -10.94 7.23 -7.07
N LYS A 20 -11.50 8.20 -6.34
CA LYS A 20 -11.71 9.58 -6.82
C LYS A 20 -11.14 10.66 -5.91
N SER A 21 -10.94 10.35 -4.63
CA SER A 21 -10.37 11.22 -3.61
C SER A 21 -9.12 10.58 -2.99
N GLU A 22 -8.30 11.36 -2.29
CA GLU A 22 -7.14 10.85 -1.56
C GLU A 22 -7.52 9.71 -0.59
N SER A 23 -8.61 9.88 0.17
CA SER A 23 -9.13 8.84 1.05
C SER A 23 -9.56 7.58 0.29
N ASP A 24 -10.13 7.73 -0.91
CA ASP A 24 -10.44 6.58 -1.75
C ASP A 24 -9.17 5.85 -2.20
N PHE A 25 -8.09 6.58 -2.50
CA PHE A 25 -6.80 5.96 -2.83
C PHE A 25 -6.18 5.22 -1.63
N MET A 26 -6.39 5.70 -0.40
CA MET A 26 -6.00 4.97 0.81
C MET A 26 -6.79 3.66 0.97
N GLU A 27 -8.11 3.70 0.80
CA GLU A 27 -8.97 2.51 0.82
C GLU A 27 -8.59 1.51 -0.31
N TYR A 28 -8.30 2.02 -1.50
CA TYR A 28 -7.86 1.21 -2.64
C TYR A 28 -6.51 0.51 -2.36
N ALA A 29 -5.57 1.21 -1.71
CA ALA A 29 -4.30 0.64 -1.30
C ALA A 29 -4.46 -0.48 -0.25
N GLU A 30 -5.42 -0.35 0.66
CA GLU A 30 -5.75 -1.40 1.64
C GLU A 30 -6.31 -2.65 0.95
N LEU A 31 -7.29 -2.48 0.05
CA LEU A 31 -7.84 -3.57 -0.77
C LEU A 31 -6.75 -4.27 -1.60
N PHE A 32 -5.83 -3.50 -2.17
CA PHE A 32 -4.69 -4.04 -2.91
C PHE A 32 -3.73 -4.83 -2.00
N SER A 33 -3.46 -4.34 -0.79
CA SER A 33 -2.61 -5.02 0.18
C SER A 33 -3.14 -6.41 0.58
N HIS A 34 -4.48 -6.56 0.65
CA HIS A 34 -5.11 -7.86 0.89
C HIS A 34 -4.85 -8.86 -0.24
N LYS A 35 -4.80 -8.40 -1.50
CA LYS A 35 -4.44 -9.24 -2.65
C LYS A 35 -2.98 -9.70 -2.61
N LEU A 36 -2.10 -8.91 -1.99
CA LEU A 36 -0.68 -9.26 -1.81
C LEU A 36 -0.41 -10.19 -0.61
N CYS A 37 -1.28 -10.18 0.40
CA CYS A 37 -1.10 -10.91 1.65
C CYS A 37 -0.79 -12.42 1.47
N PRO A 38 -1.44 -13.17 0.55
CA PRO A 38 -1.15 -14.59 0.33
C PRO A 38 0.30 -14.86 -0.10
N TYR A 39 0.98 -13.90 -0.73
CA TYR A 39 2.32 -14.08 -1.30
C TYR A 39 3.45 -13.74 -0.33
N LYS A 40 3.16 -13.21 0.86
CA LYS A 40 4.18 -12.71 1.82
C LYS A 40 5.27 -13.71 2.21
N LYS A 41 4.98 -15.02 2.16
CA LYS A 41 5.95 -16.09 2.49
C LYS A 41 6.80 -16.55 1.29
N SER A 42 6.50 -16.08 0.08
CA SER A 42 7.26 -16.44 -1.12
C SER A 42 8.63 -15.76 -1.13
N TYR A 43 9.68 -16.50 -1.50
CA TYR A 43 11.01 -15.92 -1.74
C TYR A 43 11.03 -14.85 -2.84
N HIS A 44 10.01 -14.83 -3.71
CA HIS A 44 9.87 -13.85 -4.77
C HIS A 44 9.07 -12.60 -4.35
N TYR A 45 8.52 -12.55 -3.13
CA TYR A 45 7.65 -11.45 -2.70
C TYR A 45 8.36 -10.10 -2.77
N ILE A 46 9.63 -10.03 -2.36
CA ILE A 46 10.38 -8.78 -2.42
C ILE A 46 10.70 -8.36 -3.86
N ALA A 47 10.87 -9.32 -4.78
CA ALA A 47 11.07 -9.04 -6.19
C ALA A 47 9.79 -8.46 -6.82
N LEU A 48 8.63 -9.02 -6.49
CA LEU A 48 7.32 -8.49 -6.87
C LEU A 48 7.17 -7.03 -6.42
N LEU A 49 7.37 -6.76 -5.13
CA LEU A 49 7.25 -5.40 -4.59
C LEU A 49 8.21 -4.42 -5.29
N LYS A 50 9.47 -4.80 -5.52
CA LYS A 50 10.43 -3.95 -6.23
C LYS A 50 9.99 -3.61 -7.65
N VAL A 51 9.52 -4.60 -8.42
CA VAL A 51 9.05 -4.39 -9.80
C VAL A 51 7.82 -3.49 -9.83
N MET A 52 6.86 -3.74 -8.94
CA MET A 52 5.66 -2.91 -8.81
C MET A 52 5.99 -1.45 -8.51
N MET A 53 6.84 -1.20 -7.50
CA MET A 53 7.24 0.16 -7.16
C MET A 53 7.92 0.86 -8.34
N ARG A 54 8.81 0.17 -9.06
CA ARG A 54 9.45 0.74 -10.25
C ARG A 54 8.43 1.14 -11.30
N LEU A 55 7.48 0.25 -11.62
CA LEU A 55 6.44 0.51 -12.62
C LEU A 55 5.55 1.70 -12.20
N SER A 56 5.12 1.76 -10.94
CA SER A 56 4.24 2.82 -10.44
C SER A 56 4.89 4.21 -10.38
N LEU A 57 6.22 4.28 -10.24
CA LEU A 57 6.95 5.54 -10.10
C LEU A 57 7.48 6.09 -11.43
N THR A 58 7.46 5.31 -12.52
CA THR A 58 8.14 5.66 -13.78
C THR A 58 7.59 6.94 -14.43
N SER A 59 6.31 7.25 -14.23
CA SER A 59 5.65 8.44 -14.81
C SER A 59 5.65 9.66 -13.87
N LEU A 60 6.19 9.55 -12.67
CA LEU A 60 6.15 10.62 -11.67
C LEU A 60 7.32 11.61 -11.84
N LYS A 61 7.15 12.83 -11.29
CA LYS A 61 8.22 13.82 -11.30
C LYS A 61 9.30 13.45 -10.31
N ALA A 62 10.53 13.92 -10.55
CA ALA A 62 11.69 13.64 -9.71
C ALA A 62 11.48 14.01 -8.23
N VAL A 63 10.73 15.08 -7.94
CA VAL A 63 10.40 15.50 -6.57
C VAL A 63 9.53 14.47 -5.85
N ASP A 64 8.48 13.98 -6.50
CA ASP A 64 7.56 12.99 -5.92
C ASP A 64 8.29 11.65 -5.68
N VAL A 65 9.17 11.26 -6.60
CA VAL A 65 10.02 10.07 -6.46
C VAL A 65 10.98 10.20 -5.28
N LYS A 66 11.56 11.40 -5.06
CA LYS A 66 12.46 11.68 -3.93
C LYS A 66 11.72 11.62 -2.59
N ASP A 67 10.50 12.14 -2.54
CA ASP A 67 9.67 12.08 -1.34
C ASP A 67 9.30 10.63 -1.00
N PHE A 68 8.93 9.83 -2.01
CA PHE A 68 8.71 8.39 -1.84
C PHE A 68 9.98 7.65 -1.36
N ALA A 69 11.14 7.95 -1.93
CA ALA A 69 12.41 7.34 -1.49
C ALA A 69 12.74 7.67 -0.03
N SER A 70 12.41 8.89 0.42
CA SER A 70 12.57 9.33 1.81
C SER A 70 11.64 8.57 2.75
N LEU A 71 10.41 8.28 2.33
CA LEU A 71 9.48 7.40 3.07
C LEU A 71 10.06 6.00 3.27
N VAL A 72 10.61 5.37 2.21
CA VAL A 72 11.23 4.04 2.32
C VAL A 72 12.43 4.05 3.27
N THR A 73 13.27 5.09 3.20
CA THR A 73 14.40 5.28 4.12
C THR A 73 13.93 5.41 5.57
N THR A 74 12.83 6.11 5.81
CA THR A 74 12.22 6.26 7.13
C THR A 74 11.71 4.93 7.68
N ILE A 75 11.09 4.10 6.83
CA ILE A 75 10.64 2.74 7.21
C ILE A 75 11.84 1.87 7.61
N LEU A 76 12.93 1.90 6.83
CA LEU A 76 14.16 1.17 7.14
C LEU A 76 14.75 1.60 8.49
N ALA A 77 14.83 2.91 8.75
CA ALA A 77 15.35 3.41 10.03
C ALA A 77 14.52 2.92 11.22
N ARG A 78 13.20 2.79 11.05
CA ARG A 78 12.32 2.22 12.09
C ARG A 78 12.55 0.72 12.26
N SER A 79 12.70 -0.06 11.19
CA SER A 79 12.95 -1.51 11.31
C SER A 79 14.29 -1.83 11.97
N VAL A 80 15.34 -1.06 11.70
CA VAL A 80 16.64 -1.22 12.37
C VAL A 80 16.53 -0.89 13.86
N LYS A 81 15.81 0.18 14.22
CA LYS A 81 15.57 0.54 15.62
C LYS A 81 14.88 -0.60 16.37
N TYR A 82 13.80 -1.17 15.84
CA TYR A 82 13.11 -2.30 16.49
C TYR A 82 14.02 -3.52 16.67
N PHE A 83 14.94 -3.78 15.72
CA PHE A 83 15.91 -4.87 15.84
C PHE A 83 17.00 -4.60 16.89
N SER A 84 17.35 -3.34 17.14
CA SER A 84 18.34 -2.94 18.16
C SER A 84 17.79 -2.84 19.60
N PHE A 85 16.48 -3.00 19.80
CA PHE A 85 15.81 -3.00 21.11
C PHE A 85 15.29 -4.40 21.51
N LEU A 86 15.65 -5.44 20.77
CA LEU A 86 15.42 -6.87 21.05
C LEU A 86 16.78 -7.55 21.26
#